data_AF-A0A967GPN9-F1
#
_entry.id   AF-A0A967GPN9-F1
#
_cell.length_a   1.000
_cell.length_b   1.000
_cell.length_c   1.000
_cell.angle_alpha   90.00
_cell.angle_beta   90.00
_cell.angle_gamma   90.00
#
_symmetry.space_group_name_H-M   'P 1'
#
loop_
_entity.id
_entity.type
_entity.pdbx_description
1 polymer ?
#
loop_
_entity_poly.entity_id
_entity_poly.type
_entity_poly.pdbx_seq_one_letter_code
_entity_poly.pdbx_strand_id
1 'polypeptide(L)' 'LAMIARKVAPALAAGCTVVVKPPEDAPLTALAAAELARRAGVPAGVLNLVPTSEPIPVGTELTTNPLVRKL' A
#
# COMPACT_ATOMS: atom_id res chain seq x y z
N LEU A 1 1.40 -11.84 -2.50
CA LEU A 1 2.63 -11.28 -1.89
C LEU A 1 3.62 -10.74 -2.94
N ALA A 2 3.96 -11.49 -3.99
CA ALA A 2 4.95 -11.05 -4.99
C ALA A 2 4.66 -9.67 -5.61
N MET A 3 3.41 -9.35 -5.95
CA MET A 3 3.07 -8.06 -6.56
C MET A 3 3.21 -6.86 -5.61
N ILE A 4 2.87 -7.00 -4.33
CA ILE A 4 2.99 -5.89 -3.37
C ILE A 4 4.47 -5.57 -3.10
N ALA A 5 5.29 -6.61 -2.88
CA ALA A 5 6.72 -6.43 -2.61
C ALA A 5 7.44 -5.76 -3.80
N ARG A 6 7.11 -6.15 -5.04
CA ARG A 6 7.71 -5.58 -6.26
C ARG A 6 7.43 -4.10 -6.48
N LYS A 7 6.34 -3.57 -5.93
CA LYS A 7 5.98 -2.13 -6.04
C LYS A 7 6.42 -1.34 -4.80
N VAL A 8 6.15 -1.89 -3.62
CA VAL A 8 6.41 -1.20 -2.35
C VAL A 8 7.91 -1.12 -2.05
N ALA A 9 8.68 -2.19 -2.26
CA ALA A 9 10.11 -2.18 -1.94
C ALA A 9 10.91 -1.08 -2.68
N PRO A 10 10.82 -0.92 -4.01
CA PRO A 10 11.52 0.17 -4.69
C PRO A 10 11.01 1.56 -4.30
N ALA A 11 9.71 1.72 -4.00
CA ALA A 11 9.16 2.99 -3.53
C ALA A 11 9.73 3.38 -2.15
N LEU A 12 9.81 2.42 -1.23
CA LEU A 12 10.43 2.62 0.08
C LEU A 12 11.92 2.92 -0.03
N ALA A 13 12.64 2.21 -0.91
CA ALA A 13 14.05 2.46 -1.18
C ALA A 13 14.31 3.86 -1.77
N ALA A 14 13.36 4.39 -2.55
CA ALA A 14 13.39 5.76 -3.05
C ALA A 14 13.02 6.83 -2.00
N GLY A 15 12.70 6.43 -0.77
CA GLY A 15 12.30 7.35 0.31
C GLY A 15 10.84 7.83 0.20
N CYS A 16 10.01 7.16 -0.60
CA CYS A 16 8.59 7.48 -0.71
C CYS A 16 7.78 6.80 0.38
N THR A 17 6.72 7.48 0.84
CA THR A 17 5.62 6.84 1.55
C THR A 17 4.66 6.19 0.56
N VAL A 18 3.97 5.13 0.98
CA VAL A 18 3.12 4.33 0.11
C VAL A 18 1.75 4.10 0.76
N VAL A 19 0.70 4.30 -0.03
CA VAL A 19 -0.67 3.90 0.29
C VAL A 19 -1.06 2.81 -0.70
N VAL A 20 -1.51 1.66 -0.20
CA VAL A 20 -1.90 0.52 -1.04
C VAL A 20 -3.34 0.13 -0.75
N LYS A 21 -4.18 0.15 -1.78
CA LYS A 21 -5.48 -0.52 -1.77
C LYS A 21 -5.31 -1.96 -2.28
N PRO A 22 -5.33 -2.99 -1.42
CA PRO A 22 -5.27 -4.37 -1.88
C PRO A 22 -6.53 -4.77 -2.67
N PRO A 23 -6.45 -5.87 -3.46
CA PRO A 23 -7.63 -6.48 -4.07
C PRO A 23 -8.53 -7.12 -3.01
N GLU A 24 -9.85 -7.08 -3.23
CA GLU A 24 -10.84 -7.70 -2.33
C GLU A 24 -10.70 -9.23 -2.21
N ASP A 25 -10.16 -9.89 -3.24
CA ASP A 25 -9.99 -11.35 -3.25
C ASP A 25 -8.78 -11.82 -2.44
N ALA A 26 -7.83 -10.93 -2.14
CA ALA A 26 -6.60 -11.29 -1.44
C ALA A 26 -6.10 -10.24 -0.40
N PRO A 27 -6.97 -9.70 0.49
CA PRO A 27 -6.59 -8.65 1.43
C PRO A 27 -5.66 -9.15 2.54
N LEU A 28 -5.84 -10.41 2.98
CA LEU A 28 -5.08 -10.97 4.11
C LEU A 28 -3.58 -11.05 3.84
N THR A 29 -3.18 -11.33 2.59
CA THR A 29 -1.76 -11.38 2.23
C THR A 29 -1.12 -9.99 2.27
N ALA A 30 -1.85 -8.95 1.90
CA ALA A 30 -1.35 -7.58 2.01
C ALA A 30 -1.20 -7.18 3.48
N LEU A 31 -2.21 -7.44 4.31
CA LEU A 31 -2.18 -7.16 5.75
C LEU A 31 -1.01 -7.86 6.44
N ALA A 32 -0.77 -9.13 6.13
CA ALA A 32 0.39 -9.86 6.64
C ALA A 32 1.72 -9.20 6.23
N ALA A 33 1.83 -8.70 5.00
CA ALA A 33 3.02 -7.99 4.53
C ALA A 33 3.25 -6.67 5.28
N ALA A 34 2.20 -5.91 5.59
CA ALA A 34 2.32 -4.70 6.40
C ALA A 34 2.74 -5.00 7.84
N GLU A 35 2.24 -6.08 8.44
CA GLU A 35 2.68 -6.52 9.76
C GLU A 35 4.17 -6.93 9.76
N LEU A 36 4.62 -7.64 8.72
CA LEU A 36 6.04 -7.95 8.56
C LEU A 36 6.89 -6.69 8.40
N ALA A 37 6.43 -5.70 7.62
CA ALA A 37 7.12 -4.42 7.46
C ALA A 37 7.25 -3.67 8.79
N ARG A 38 6.16 -3.64 9.59
CA ARG A 38 6.18 -3.06 10.94
C ARG A 38 7.19 -3.75 11.84
N ARG A 39 7.23 -5.09 11.84
CA ARG A 39 8.22 -5.88 12.59
C ARG A 39 9.66 -5.65 12.12
N ALA A 40 9.85 -5.38 10.83
CA ALA A 40 11.14 -5.03 10.26
C ALA A 40 11.60 -3.60 10.59
N GLY A 41 10.79 -2.83 11.32
CA GLY A 41 11.14 -1.47 11.76
C GLY A 41 10.75 -0.37 10.77
N VAL A 42 9.91 -0.65 9.78
CA VAL A 42 9.36 0.41 8.90
C VAL A 42 8.57 1.39 9.77
N PRO A 43 8.87 2.71 9.71
CA PRO A 43 8.20 3.70 10.55
C PRO A 43 6.69 3.76 10.30
N ALA A 44 5.93 4.08 11.34
CA ALA A 44 4.49 4.30 11.22
C ALA A 44 4.19 5.38 10.17
N GLY A 45 3.16 5.15 9.34
CA GLY A 45 2.77 6.07 8.27
C GLY A 45 3.56 5.95 6.97
N VAL A 46 4.67 5.19 6.93
CA VAL A 46 5.45 4.99 5.69
C VAL A 46 4.78 3.99 4.75
N LEU A 47 4.19 2.91 5.29
CA LEU A 47 3.40 1.95 4.54
C LEU A 47 1.98 1.90 5.14
N ASN A 48 0.99 2.26 4.33
CA ASN A 48 -0.42 2.29 4.73
C ASN A 48 -1.23 1.36 3.83
N LEU A 49 -2.07 0.50 4.41
CA LEU A 49 -2.98 -0.35 3.68
C LEU A 49 -4.43 0.11 3.87
N VAL A 50 -5.18 0.18 2.78
CA VAL A 50 -6.60 0.56 2.77
C VAL A 50 -7.43 -0.57 2.15
N PRO A 51 -7.64 -1.69 2.88
CA PRO A 51 -8.57 -2.71 2.45
C PRO A 51 -10.00 -2.17 2.49
N THR A 52 -10.80 -2.46 1.47
CA THR A 52 -12.18 -2.00 1.34
C THR A 52 -13.00 -3.03 0.58
N SER A 53 -14.30 -3.10 0.87
CA SER A 53 -15.28 -3.86 0.07
C SER A 53 -15.86 -3.01 -1.08
N GLU A 54 -15.58 -1.70 -1.07
CA GLU A 54 -16.01 -0.73 -2.06
C GLU A 54 -14.76 -0.14 -2.73
N PRO A 55 -14.28 -0.73 -3.85
CA PRO A 55 -12.99 -0.38 -4.42
C PRO A 55 -13.03 0.93 -5.23
N ILE A 56 -14.19 1.30 -5.77
CA ILE A 56 -14.33 2.47 -6.66
C ILE A 56 -13.96 3.77 -5.94
N PRO A 57 -14.54 4.13 -4.78
CA PRO A 57 -14.23 5.41 -4.13
C PRO A 57 -12.74 5.54 -3.77
N VAL A 58 -12.15 4.47 -3.22
CA VAL A 58 -10.72 4.46 -2.84
C VAL A 58 -9.82 4.51 -4.07
N GLY A 59 -10.17 3.79 -5.14
CA GLY A 59 -9.43 3.85 -6.40
C GLY A 59 -9.48 5.23 -7.04
N THR A 60 -10.65 5.87 -7.08
CA THR A 60 -10.82 7.23 -7.58
C THR A 60 -9.98 8.22 -6.79
N GLU A 61 -10.02 8.16 -5.45
CA GLU A 61 -9.20 9.03 -4.61
C GLU A 61 -7.71 8.83 -4.89
N LEU A 62 -7.21 7.60 -4.88
CA LEU A 62 -5.79 7.32 -5.11
C LEU A 62 -5.31 7.79 -6.48
N THR A 63 -6.18 7.73 -7.50
CA THR A 63 -5.82 8.08 -8.89
C THR A 63 -6.01 9.55 -9.25
N THR A 64 -6.78 10.31 -8.46
CA THR A 64 -7.09 11.72 -8.75
C THR A 64 -6.52 12.69 -7.71
N ASN A 65 -6.10 12.21 -6.53
CA ASN A 65 -5.60 13.06 -5.47
C ASN A 65 -4.24 13.70 -5.86
N PRO A 66 -4.12 15.05 -5.84
CA PRO A 66 -2.90 15.75 -6.25
C PRO A 66 -1.70 15.52 -5.32
N LEU A 67 -1.90 15.01 -4.10
CA LEU A 67 -0.83 14.61 -3.19
C LEU A 67 -0.18 13.28 -3.61
N VAL A 68 -0.85 12.45 -4.43
CA VAL A 68 -0.31 11.21 -4.95
C VAL A 68 0.61 11.52 -6.13
N ARG A 69 1.92 11.47 -5.88
CA ARG A 69 2.94 11.81 -6.90
C ARG A 69 3.17 10.70 -7.94
N LYS A 70 2.79 9.45 -7.65
CA LYS A 70 3.03 8.29 -8.52
C LYS A 70 2.05 7.15 -8.24
N LEU A 71 1.68 6.40 -9.28
CA LEU A 71 0.81 5.20 -9.28
C LEU A 71 1.58 3.96 -9.74
#